data_AF-A0A9E2X3H6-F1
#
_entry.id   AF-A0A9E2X3H6-F1
#
_cell.length_a   1.000
_cell.length_b   1.000
_cell.length_c   1.000
_cell.angle_alpha   90.00
_cell.angle_beta   90.00
_cell.angle_gamma   90.00
#
_symmetry.space_group_name_H-M   'P 1'
#
loop_
_entity.id
_entity.type
_entity.pdbx_description
1 polymer ?
#
loop_
_entity_poly.entity_id
_entity_poly.type
_entity_poly.pdbx_seq_one_letter_code
_entity_poly.pdbx_strand_id
1 'polypeptide(L)'
;EELTPYVKNQHALGNFDAIVGHRDGCSTLCPGENVYNRLAEIKIDVMNKLNCEEPSELTLDFTASIQVVQARSMITYTNLSHGYDSYEWYFEGGIPETATWSSSGQVNYNYPGLFDVILVGVGDGIRDTLARETFVEIQGDPAVFPNPIVSQGDLSIQYHKEILDAELYALNGEEFQLEVDQQGQYRLPFLLPGVYMLQIQTATEVVGRKILVQ
;
A
#
# COMPACT_ATOMS: atom_id res chain seq x y z
N GLU A 1 64.37 -11.99 -25.80
CA GLU A 1 64.89 -11.68 -24.46
C GLU A 1 63.74 -11.72 -23.46
N GLU A 2 64.03 -12.27 -22.27
CA GLU A 2 63.07 -12.66 -21.23
C GLU A 2 62.37 -11.47 -20.57
N LEU A 3 61.03 -11.52 -20.46
CA LEU A 3 60.24 -10.58 -19.67
C LEU A 3 59.99 -11.19 -18.28
N THR A 4 60.98 -11.14 -17.39
CA THR A 4 60.77 -11.44 -15.97
C THR A 4 60.19 -10.20 -15.27
N PRO A 5 59.26 -10.36 -14.30
CA PRO A 5 58.57 -9.24 -13.68
C PRO A 5 59.43 -8.49 -12.64
N TYR A 6 60.72 -8.82 -12.53
CA TYR A 6 61.63 -8.28 -11.51
C TYR A 6 62.61 -7.22 -12.05
N VAL A 7 62.45 -6.77 -13.30
CA VAL A 7 63.30 -5.72 -13.85
C VAL A 7 62.89 -4.36 -13.27
N LYS A 8 63.67 -3.89 -12.28
CA LYS A 8 63.57 -2.51 -11.77
C LYS A 8 64.11 -1.54 -12.83
N ASN A 9 63.20 -0.96 -13.60
CA ASN A 9 63.52 0.18 -14.45
C ASN A 9 63.59 1.45 -13.59
N GLN A 10 64.80 1.98 -13.41
CA GLN A 10 65.00 3.22 -12.67
C GLN A 10 64.53 4.41 -13.51
N HIS A 11 63.57 5.16 -12.97
CA HIS A 11 63.17 6.46 -13.51
C HIS A 11 64.26 7.49 -13.20
N ALA A 12 64.46 8.48 -14.07
CA ALA A 12 65.57 9.46 -13.98
C ALA A 12 65.55 10.38 -12.73
N LEU A 13 64.54 10.25 -11.85
CA LEU A 13 64.40 11.04 -10.62
C LEU A 13 64.31 10.17 -9.35
N GLY A 14 64.91 8.98 -9.36
CA GLY A 14 65.15 8.20 -8.15
C GLY A 14 64.16 7.07 -7.93
N ASN A 15 64.64 6.11 -7.14
CA ASN A 15 64.07 4.78 -6.95
C ASN A 15 62.86 4.83 -6.00
N PHE A 16 61.66 5.01 -6.55
CA PHE A 16 60.41 4.89 -5.79
C PHE A 16 59.62 3.66 -6.24
N ASP A 17 59.37 2.73 -5.31
CA ASP A 17 58.48 1.58 -5.47
C ASP A 17 56.97 2.00 -5.43
N ALA A 18 56.66 3.24 -5.82
CA ALA A 18 55.30 3.77 -5.87
C ALA A 18 55.11 4.65 -7.10
N ILE A 19 54.14 4.29 -7.94
CA ILE A 19 53.69 5.13 -9.06
C ILE A 19 52.98 6.34 -8.46
N VAL A 20 53.63 7.50 -8.52
CA VAL A 20 53.03 8.78 -8.09
C VAL A 20 52.36 9.42 -9.30
N GLY A 21 51.03 9.61 -9.24
CA GLY A 21 50.30 10.33 -10.28
C GLY A 21 50.64 11.82 -10.24
N HIS A 22 51.21 12.36 -11.31
CA HIS A 22 51.22 13.80 -11.56
C HIS A 22 49.86 14.25 -12.13
N ARG A 23 49.48 15.50 -11.89
CA ARG A 23 48.25 16.10 -12.42
C ARG A 23 48.28 16.26 -13.96
N ASP A 24 49.46 16.38 -14.56
CA ASP A 24 49.63 16.82 -15.95
C ASP A 24 50.14 15.74 -16.92
N GLY A 25 50.04 14.45 -16.56
CA GLY A 25 50.54 13.36 -17.41
C GLY A 25 52.08 13.24 -17.41
N CYS A 26 52.58 12.03 -17.68
CA CYS A 26 54.01 11.79 -17.73
C CYS A 26 54.41 12.20 -19.14
N SER A 27 55.49 12.97 -19.30
CA SER A 27 56.02 13.35 -20.61
C SER A 27 56.65 12.17 -21.39
N THR A 28 56.33 10.94 -21.00
CA THR A 28 56.75 9.70 -21.62
C THR A 28 55.52 8.89 -21.99
N LEU A 29 55.50 8.38 -23.22
CA LEU A 29 54.51 7.45 -23.77
C LEU A 29 54.32 6.22 -22.87
N CYS A 30 53.55 6.37 -21.80
CA CYS A 30 53.00 5.26 -21.05
C CYS A 30 51.66 4.89 -21.71
N PRO A 31 51.28 3.61 -21.76
CA PRO A 31 50.01 3.19 -22.36
C PRO A 31 48.74 3.78 -21.68
N GLY A 32 48.91 4.58 -20.61
CA GLY A 32 47.86 5.35 -19.94
C GLY A 32 47.91 6.86 -20.20
N GLU A 33 48.73 7.34 -21.15
CA GLU A 33 48.72 8.76 -21.54
C GLU A 33 47.30 9.12 -22.01
N ASN A 34 46.74 10.16 -21.39
CA ASN A 34 45.41 10.70 -21.66
C ASN A 34 44.20 9.93 -21.09
N VAL A 35 44.36 8.96 -20.17
CA VAL A 35 43.17 8.38 -19.50
C VAL A 35 42.35 9.46 -18.77
N TYR A 36 43.01 10.45 -18.14
CA TYR A 36 42.32 11.60 -17.54
C TYR A 36 41.62 12.49 -18.58
N ASN A 37 42.27 12.78 -19.71
CA ASN A 37 41.69 13.60 -20.79
C ASN A 37 40.53 12.89 -21.49
N ARG A 38 40.56 11.56 -21.52
CA ARG A 38 39.52 10.69 -22.05
C ARG A 38 38.51 10.26 -21.00
N LEU A 39 38.64 10.71 -19.74
CA LEU A 39 37.77 10.25 -18.66
C LEU A 39 36.30 10.58 -18.93
N ALA A 40 36.03 11.73 -19.57
CA ALA A 40 34.70 12.11 -20.02
C ALA A 40 34.15 11.15 -21.10
N GLU A 41 34.96 10.84 -22.12
CA GLU A 41 34.59 9.88 -23.18
C GLU A 41 34.42 8.47 -22.64
N ILE A 42 35.32 8.01 -21.77
CA ILE A 42 35.28 6.70 -21.12
C ILE A 42 34.05 6.62 -20.22
N LYS A 43 33.70 7.68 -19.49
CA LYS A 43 32.48 7.71 -18.68
C LYS A 43 31.23 7.58 -19.55
N ILE A 44 31.19 8.26 -20.70
CA ILE A 44 30.07 8.16 -21.66
C ILE A 44 30.02 6.78 -22.31
N ASP A 45 31.15 6.23 -22.77
CA ASP A 45 31.23 4.90 -23.38
C ASP A 45 30.86 3.79 -22.38
N VAL A 46 31.34 3.91 -21.13
CA VAL A 46 30.97 3.00 -20.04
C VAL A 46 29.48 3.13 -19.71
N MET A 47 28.90 4.33 -19.66
CA MET A 47 27.46 4.51 -19.45
C MET A 47 26.61 3.97 -20.60
N ASN A 48 27.03 4.18 -21.85
CA ASN A 48 26.36 3.63 -23.04
C ASN A 48 26.46 2.10 -23.08
N LYS A 49 27.61 1.53 -22.67
CA LYS A 49 27.81 0.08 -22.58
C LYS A 49 27.12 -0.56 -21.38
N LEU A 50 26.93 0.19 -20.30
CA LEU A 50 26.18 -0.24 -19.13
C LEU A 50 24.67 -0.28 -19.39
N ASN A 51 24.18 0.29 -20.51
CA ASN A 51 22.76 0.38 -20.85
C ASN A 51 21.91 0.71 -19.61
N CYS A 52 22.37 1.69 -18.84
CA CYS A 52 21.54 2.31 -17.82
C CYS A 52 20.62 3.28 -18.55
N GLU A 53 19.67 2.73 -19.32
CA GLU A 53 18.41 3.46 -19.47
C GLU A 53 17.92 3.67 -18.04
N GLU A 54 17.82 4.94 -17.63
CA GLU A 54 17.07 5.31 -16.43
C GLU A 54 15.77 4.50 -16.50
N PRO A 55 15.46 3.61 -15.53
CA PRO A 55 14.26 2.79 -15.62
C PRO A 55 13.11 3.74 -15.91
N SER A 56 12.36 3.47 -16.98
CA SER A 56 11.15 4.23 -17.31
C SER A 56 10.40 4.42 -16.01
N GLU A 57 10.25 5.67 -15.53
CA GLU A 57 9.84 5.93 -14.14
C GLU A 57 8.53 5.19 -13.87
N LEU A 58 8.64 4.05 -13.19
CA LEU A 58 7.50 3.24 -12.80
C LEU A 58 6.74 4.06 -11.77
N THR A 59 5.48 4.34 -12.06
CA THR A 59 4.65 5.16 -11.17
C THR A 59 3.34 4.43 -10.92
N LEU A 60 3.00 4.30 -9.64
CA LEU A 60 1.68 3.85 -9.22
C LEU A 60 0.89 5.03 -8.68
N ASP A 61 -0.25 5.30 -9.28
CA ASP A 61 -1.20 6.29 -8.78
C ASP A 61 -2.61 5.99 -9.28
N PHE A 62 -3.60 6.47 -8.55
CA PHE A 62 -5.00 6.41 -8.92
C PHE A 62 -5.82 7.54 -8.30
N THR A 63 -7.01 7.74 -8.84
CA THR A 63 -8.02 8.65 -8.28
C THR A 63 -9.37 7.96 -8.18
N ALA A 64 -10.25 8.50 -7.34
CA ALA A 64 -11.65 8.13 -7.24
C ALA A 64 -12.55 9.31 -7.62
N SER A 65 -13.72 9.01 -8.20
CA SER A 65 -14.71 10.03 -8.56
C SER A 65 -15.22 10.82 -7.34
N ILE A 66 -15.22 10.20 -6.17
CA ILE A 66 -15.62 10.78 -4.89
C ILE A 66 -14.99 9.96 -3.76
N GLN A 67 -14.60 10.61 -2.67
CA GLN A 67 -14.01 9.96 -1.50
C GLN A 67 -14.95 9.91 -0.29
N VAL A 68 -15.97 10.78 -0.24
CA VAL A 68 -16.98 10.78 0.84
C VAL A 68 -18.35 10.65 0.20
N VAL A 69 -19.02 9.53 0.41
CA VAL A 69 -20.31 9.22 -0.24
C VAL A 69 -21.20 8.39 0.66
N GLN A 70 -22.52 8.42 0.44
CA GLN A 70 -23.45 7.58 1.19
C GLN A 70 -23.36 6.11 0.79
N ALA A 71 -23.64 5.19 1.71
CA ALA A 71 -23.72 3.76 1.47
C ALA A 71 -24.69 3.42 0.33
N ARG A 72 -24.45 2.26 -0.31
CA ARG A 72 -25.16 1.77 -1.50
C ARG A 72 -24.92 2.67 -2.72
N SER A 73 -23.76 3.31 -2.76
CA SER A 73 -23.29 4.10 -3.89
C SER A 73 -22.14 3.41 -4.61
N MET A 74 -21.94 3.83 -5.86
CA MET A 74 -20.88 3.35 -6.72
C MET A 74 -19.78 4.42 -6.83
N ILE A 75 -18.53 4.00 -6.70
CA ILE A 75 -17.34 4.85 -6.89
C ILE A 75 -16.62 4.39 -8.15
N THR A 76 -16.24 5.33 -9.00
CA THR A 76 -15.39 5.05 -10.17
C THR A 76 -13.93 5.33 -9.80
N TYR A 77 -13.08 4.33 -9.97
CA TYR A 77 -11.63 4.45 -9.80
C TYR A 77 -10.96 4.57 -11.17
N THR A 78 -9.98 5.48 -11.27
CA THR A 78 -9.19 5.71 -12.49
C THR A 78 -7.71 5.51 -12.17
N ASN A 79 -7.09 4.60 -12.90
CA ASN A 79 -5.66 4.33 -12.89
C ASN A 79 -4.90 5.47 -13.55
N LEU A 80 -3.90 6.01 -12.85
CA LEU A 80 -2.99 7.04 -13.35
C LEU A 80 -1.55 6.50 -13.46
N SER A 81 -1.38 5.19 -13.25
CA SER A 81 -0.09 4.51 -13.22
C SER A 81 0.55 4.37 -14.60
N HIS A 82 1.87 4.23 -14.62
CA HIS A 82 2.67 4.07 -15.82
C HIS A 82 3.78 3.04 -15.62
N GLY A 83 4.11 2.31 -16.70
CA GLY A 83 5.28 1.44 -16.77
C GLY A 83 5.08 -0.04 -16.36
N TYR A 84 3.88 -0.45 -15.96
CA TYR A 84 3.57 -1.85 -15.63
C TYR A 84 2.75 -2.55 -16.73
N ASP A 85 2.90 -3.87 -16.86
CA ASP A 85 2.17 -4.72 -17.82
C ASP A 85 0.71 -4.94 -17.38
N SER A 86 0.48 -5.01 -16.07
CA SER A 86 -0.83 -5.29 -15.48
C SER A 86 -0.98 -4.67 -14.10
N TYR A 87 -2.24 -4.60 -13.64
CA TYR A 87 -2.62 -3.99 -12.38
C TYR A 87 -3.57 -4.89 -11.62
N GLU A 88 -3.34 -5.06 -10.31
CA GLU A 88 -4.21 -5.77 -9.39
C GLU A 88 -4.76 -4.77 -8.37
N TRP A 89 -6.08 -4.77 -8.20
CA TRP A 89 -6.78 -3.86 -7.29
C TRP A 89 -7.37 -4.65 -6.12
N TYR A 90 -7.36 -4.04 -4.94
CA TYR A 90 -8.05 -4.50 -3.75
C TYR A 90 -8.85 -3.34 -3.16
N PHE A 91 -10.14 -3.57 -2.96
CA PHE A 91 -11.10 -2.62 -2.43
C PHE A 91 -11.75 -3.24 -1.20
N GLU A 92 -11.24 -2.89 -0.02
CA GLU A 92 -11.77 -3.43 1.24
C GLU A 92 -13.27 -3.15 1.36
N GLY A 93 -14.08 -4.18 1.64
CA GLY A 93 -15.54 -4.04 1.75
C GLY A 93 -16.27 -3.65 0.45
N GLY A 94 -15.55 -3.53 -0.67
CA GLY A 94 -16.07 -3.18 -1.98
C GLY A 94 -16.61 -4.39 -2.75
N ILE A 95 -17.48 -4.12 -3.73
CA ILE A 95 -17.96 -5.13 -4.69
C ILE A 95 -17.70 -4.62 -6.12
N PRO A 96 -16.78 -5.26 -6.87
CA PRO A 96 -15.95 -6.39 -6.46
C PRO A 96 -14.88 -5.99 -5.43
N GLU A 97 -14.45 -6.95 -4.61
CA GLU A 97 -13.36 -6.75 -3.62
C GLU A 97 -11.98 -6.72 -4.30
N THR A 98 -11.84 -7.41 -5.44
CA THR A 98 -10.63 -7.39 -6.25
C THR A 98 -10.93 -7.18 -7.73
N ALA A 99 -10.00 -6.58 -8.46
CA ALA A 99 -10.13 -6.38 -9.91
C ALA A 99 -8.78 -6.33 -10.62
N THR A 100 -8.79 -6.46 -11.94
CA THR A 100 -7.59 -6.39 -12.79
C THR A 100 -7.71 -5.33 -13.89
N TRP A 101 -8.36 -4.20 -13.56
CA TRP A 101 -8.60 -3.12 -14.53
C TRP A 101 -7.31 -2.37 -14.86
N SER A 102 -7.03 -2.23 -16.16
CA SER A 102 -5.87 -1.46 -16.63
C SER A 102 -6.07 0.05 -16.59
N SER A 103 -7.30 0.52 -16.80
CA SER A 103 -7.64 1.95 -16.87
C SER A 103 -8.61 2.37 -15.77
N SER A 104 -9.89 2.05 -15.88
CA SER A 104 -10.90 2.47 -14.91
C SER A 104 -11.89 1.37 -14.61
N GLY A 105 -12.45 1.39 -13.40
CA GLY A 105 -13.53 0.48 -13.02
C GLY A 105 -14.40 1.04 -11.92
N GLN A 106 -15.44 0.29 -11.57
CA GLN A 106 -16.48 0.72 -10.66
C GLN A 106 -16.65 -0.27 -9.52
N VAL A 107 -16.72 0.26 -8.31
CA VAL A 107 -16.86 -0.53 -7.08
C VAL A 107 -18.07 -0.02 -6.32
N ASN A 108 -18.92 -0.93 -5.88
CA ASN A 108 -20.07 -0.63 -5.02
C ASN A 108 -19.70 -0.84 -3.56
N TYR A 109 -20.06 0.11 -2.71
CA TYR A 109 -19.94 -0.02 -1.26
C TYR A 109 -21.33 0.00 -0.65
N ASN A 110 -21.77 -1.14 -0.10
CA ASN A 110 -23.14 -1.31 0.38
C ASN A 110 -23.37 -0.87 1.83
N TYR A 111 -22.30 -0.77 2.61
CA TYR A 111 -22.33 -0.55 4.05
C TYR A 111 -21.41 0.60 4.44
N PRO A 112 -21.73 1.32 5.52
CA PRO A 112 -20.90 2.41 5.97
C PRO A 112 -19.60 1.92 6.61
N GLY A 113 -18.53 2.68 6.43
CA GLY A 113 -17.20 2.31 6.87
C GLY A 113 -16.14 3.26 6.32
N LEU A 114 -14.91 3.10 6.82
CA LEU A 114 -13.71 3.62 6.20
C LEU A 114 -13.03 2.44 5.51
N PHE A 115 -12.67 2.61 4.23
CA PHE A 115 -12.14 1.50 3.45
C PHE A 115 -10.80 1.84 2.80
N ASP A 116 -9.89 0.89 2.88
CA ASP A 116 -8.60 0.94 2.23
C ASP A 116 -8.72 0.58 0.75
N VAL A 117 -7.82 1.17 -0.06
CA VAL A 117 -7.69 0.81 -1.48
C VAL A 117 -6.22 0.56 -1.79
N ILE A 118 -5.94 -0.60 -2.37
CA ILE A 118 -4.59 -1.05 -2.73
C ILE A 118 -4.54 -1.27 -4.23
N LEU A 119 -3.52 -0.70 -4.87
CA LEU A 119 -3.18 -0.90 -6.27
C LEU A 119 -1.78 -1.51 -6.36
N VAL A 120 -1.66 -2.61 -7.08
CA VAL A 120 -0.40 -3.31 -7.33
C VAL A 120 -0.09 -3.27 -8.82
N GLY A 121 1.07 -2.75 -9.20
CA GLY A 121 1.58 -2.81 -10.57
C GLY A 121 2.51 -4.00 -10.75
N VAL A 122 2.37 -4.74 -11.85
CA VAL A 122 3.21 -5.89 -12.17
C VAL A 122 3.74 -5.76 -13.60
N GLY A 123 5.05 -5.81 -13.79
CA GLY A 123 5.69 -5.81 -15.11
C GLY A 123 7.19 -6.07 -15.05
N ASP A 124 7.77 -6.69 -16.08
CA ASP A 124 9.22 -6.97 -16.18
C ASP A 124 9.88 -7.61 -14.94
N GLY A 125 9.13 -8.48 -14.25
CA GLY A 125 9.58 -9.14 -13.01
C GLY A 125 9.59 -8.23 -11.77
N ILE A 126 9.12 -6.99 -11.90
CA ILE A 126 8.92 -6.01 -10.83
C ILE A 126 7.46 -6.06 -10.37
N ARG A 127 7.28 -5.86 -9.06
CA ARG A 127 5.97 -5.73 -8.42
C ARG A 127 6.03 -4.61 -7.39
N ASP A 128 5.24 -3.57 -7.60
CA ASP A 128 5.14 -2.42 -6.70
C ASP A 128 3.71 -2.29 -6.15
N THR A 129 3.59 -1.68 -4.97
CA THR A 129 2.32 -1.56 -4.26
C THR A 129 2.10 -0.13 -3.79
N LEU A 130 0.94 0.43 -4.12
CA LEU A 130 0.40 1.65 -3.53
C LEU A 130 -0.81 1.29 -2.66
N ALA A 131 -0.69 1.50 -1.36
CA ALA A 131 -1.80 1.38 -0.41
C ALA A 131 -2.24 2.77 0.05
N ARG A 132 -3.54 3.03 0.02
CA ARG A 132 -4.15 4.22 0.63
C ARG A 132 -5.11 3.78 1.71
N GLU A 133 -4.69 3.98 2.96
CA GLU A 133 -5.49 3.70 4.15
C GLU A 133 -6.63 4.69 4.28
N THR A 134 -7.82 4.23 4.67
CA THR A 134 -9.04 5.03 4.87
C THR A 134 -9.36 5.95 3.68
N PHE A 135 -9.09 5.47 2.45
CA PHE A 135 -9.13 6.30 1.24
C PHE A 135 -10.55 6.78 0.88
N VAL A 136 -11.56 5.97 1.19
CA VAL A 136 -12.97 6.33 1.02
C VAL A 136 -13.74 6.19 2.33
N GLU A 137 -14.54 7.21 2.63
CA GLU A 137 -15.52 7.23 3.72
C GLU A 137 -16.92 6.99 3.14
N ILE A 138 -17.52 5.88 3.53
CA ILE A 138 -18.88 5.53 3.17
C ILE A 138 -19.79 5.86 4.34
N GLN A 139 -20.54 6.94 4.21
CA GLN A 139 -21.41 7.44 5.25
C GLN A 139 -22.74 6.69 5.28
N GLY A 140 -23.34 6.61 6.46
CA GLY A 140 -24.64 5.99 6.61
C GLY A 140 -24.88 5.44 7.99
N ASP A 141 -26.08 4.91 8.13
CA ASP A 141 -26.59 4.28 9.33
C ASP A 141 -25.82 2.98 9.68
N PRO A 142 -25.34 2.77 10.93
CA PRO A 142 -24.57 1.58 11.28
C PRO A 142 -25.24 0.28 10.85
N ALA A 143 -24.49 -0.58 10.18
CA ALA A 143 -24.96 -1.89 9.73
C ALA A 143 -24.44 -2.98 10.66
N VAL A 144 -25.31 -3.91 11.05
CA VAL A 144 -25.01 -4.87 12.13
C VAL A 144 -25.20 -6.29 11.61
N PHE A 145 -24.17 -7.13 11.75
CA PHE A 145 -24.12 -8.48 11.17
C PHE A 145 -23.60 -9.53 12.17
N PRO A 146 -24.06 -10.78 12.09
CA PRO A 146 -25.26 -11.19 11.37
C PRO A 146 -26.52 -10.62 12.06
N ASN A 147 -27.58 -10.43 11.29
CA ASN A 147 -28.91 -10.12 11.82
C ASN A 147 -29.94 -10.82 10.93
N PRO A 148 -30.55 -11.94 11.36
CA PRO A 148 -30.62 -12.45 12.73
C PRO A 148 -29.31 -13.06 13.26
N ILE A 149 -29.14 -13.07 14.59
CA ILE A 149 -27.99 -13.65 15.29
C ILE A 149 -28.44 -14.74 16.26
N VAL A 150 -27.57 -15.71 16.55
CA VAL A 150 -27.82 -16.73 17.57
C VAL A 150 -27.41 -16.23 18.96
N SER A 151 -28.04 -16.78 20.01
CA SER A 151 -27.59 -16.57 21.39
C SER A 151 -26.12 -16.96 21.55
N GLN A 152 -25.33 -16.14 22.27
CA GLN A 152 -23.88 -16.29 22.28
C GLN A 152 -23.31 -16.36 20.86
N GLY A 153 -23.73 -15.47 19.97
CA GLY A 153 -23.10 -15.26 18.67
C GLY A 153 -22.15 -14.07 18.72
N ASP A 154 -21.27 -13.99 17.72
CA ASP A 154 -20.39 -12.84 17.51
C ASP A 154 -21.02 -11.88 16.51
N LEU A 155 -21.08 -10.61 16.87
CA LEU A 155 -21.71 -9.53 16.13
C LEU A 155 -20.63 -8.54 15.66
N SER A 156 -20.65 -8.16 14.40
CA SER A 156 -19.86 -7.05 13.86
C SER A 156 -20.75 -5.85 13.57
N ILE A 157 -20.19 -4.66 13.79
CA ILE A 157 -20.83 -3.38 13.51
C ILE A 157 -19.98 -2.67 12.47
N GLN A 158 -20.53 -2.44 11.28
CA GLN A 158 -19.92 -1.62 10.24
C GLN A 158 -20.42 -0.19 10.37
N TYR A 159 -19.49 0.74 10.58
CA TYR A 159 -19.81 2.16 10.71
C TYR A 159 -18.61 3.03 10.30
N HIS A 160 -18.90 4.23 9.81
CA HIS A 160 -17.88 5.20 9.37
C HIS A 160 -17.33 6.07 10.51
N LYS A 161 -17.90 5.91 11.72
CA LYS A 161 -17.48 6.63 12.92
C LYS A 161 -16.90 5.65 13.94
N GLU A 162 -15.95 6.14 14.71
CA GLU A 162 -15.42 5.41 15.86
C GLU A 162 -16.53 5.12 16.86
N ILE A 163 -16.68 3.83 17.19
CA ILE A 163 -17.63 3.34 18.20
C ILE A 163 -16.92 3.43 19.55
N LEU A 164 -17.46 4.25 20.44
CA LEU A 164 -16.95 4.40 21.80
C LEU A 164 -17.54 3.34 22.73
N ASP A 165 -18.79 2.97 22.51
CA ASP A 165 -19.49 1.96 23.28
C ASP A 165 -20.64 1.34 22.49
N ALA A 166 -21.02 0.11 22.86
CA ALA A 166 -22.19 -0.57 22.33
C ALA A 166 -22.89 -1.39 23.41
N GLU A 167 -24.13 -1.04 23.72
CA GLU A 167 -24.92 -1.62 24.80
C GLU A 167 -26.18 -2.30 24.25
N LEU A 168 -26.52 -3.47 24.78
CA LEU A 168 -27.69 -4.22 24.33
C LEU A 168 -28.82 -4.17 25.35
N TYR A 169 -30.04 -3.87 24.88
CA TYR A 169 -31.22 -3.77 25.73
C TYR A 169 -32.33 -4.69 25.24
N ALA A 170 -32.99 -5.41 26.16
CA ALA A 170 -34.29 -5.99 25.88
C ALA A 170 -35.38 -4.89 25.84
N LEU A 171 -36.53 -5.21 25.24
CA LEU A 171 -37.63 -4.23 25.09
C LEU A 171 -38.26 -3.79 26.42
N ASN A 172 -38.00 -4.51 27.50
CA ASN A 172 -38.38 -4.14 28.88
C ASN A 172 -37.37 -3.18 29.54
N GLY A 173 -36.27 -2.83 28.87
CA GLY A 173 -35.20 -1.98 29.39
C GLY A 173 -34.11 -2.72 30.16
N GLU A 174 -34.15 -4.05 30.24
CA GLU A 174 -33.06 -4.85 30.83
C GLU A 174 -31.81 -4.76 29.94
N GLU A 175 -30.68 -4.45 30.56
CA GLU A 175 -29.39 -4.25 29.91
C GLU A 175 -28.57 -5.55 29.92
N PHE A 176 -27.89 -5.81 28.81
CA PHE A 176 -27.01 -6.95 28.59
C PHE A 176 -25.65 -6.45 28.15
N GLN A 177 -24.63 -6.83 28.90
CA GLN A 177 -23.24 -6.52 28.60
C GLN A 177 -22.75 -7.37 27.43
N LEU A 178 -22.05 -6.75 26.49
CA LEU A 178 -21.40 -7.39 25.36
C LEU A 178 -19.90 -7.55 25.67
N GLU A 179 -19.33 -8.71 25.35
CA GLU A 179 -17.87 -8.88 25.42
C GLU A 179 -17.26 -8.54 24.06
N VAL A 180 -16.14 -7.83 24.04
CA VAL A 180 -15.45 -7.49 22.78
C VAL A 180 -14.22 -8.38 22.64
N ASP A 181 -14.09 -9.07 21.51
CA ASP A 181 -12.93 -9.90 21.22
C ASP A 181 -11.71 -9.09 20.71
N GLN A 182 -10.60 -9.76 20.42
CA GLN A 182 -9.38 -9.10 19.94
C GLN A 182 -9.51 -8.54 18.50
N GLN A 183 -10.55 -8.95 17.78
CA GLN A 183 -10.86 -8.56 16.42
C GLN A 183 -11.95 -7.47 16.37
N GLY A 184 -12.44 -7.01 17.53
CA GLY A 184 -13.48 -5.98 17.64
C GLY A 184 -14.91 -6.49 17.39
N GLN A 185 -15.14 -7.81 17.44
CA GLN A 185 -16.49 -8.37 17.39
C GLN A 185 -17.12 -8.40 18.78
N TYR A 186 -18.43 -8.18 18.84
CA TYR A 186 -19.22 -8.14 20.06
C TYR A 186 -19.91 -9.49 20.29
N ARG A 187 -19.49 -10.20 21.33
CA ARG A 187 -20.09 -11.44 21.79
C ARG A 187 -21.36 -11.16 22.57
N LEU A 188 -22.46 -11.76 22.14
CA LEU A 188 -23.71 -11.72 22.90
C LEU A 188 -23.62 -12.61 24.16
N PRO A 189 -24.28 -12.25 25.27
CA PRO A 189 -24.48 -13.17 26.36
C PRO A 189 -25.54 -14.24 25.99
N PHE A 190 -25.87 -15.10 26.94
CA PHE A 190 -27.01 -15.99 26.78
C PHE A 190 -28.30 -15.16 26.78
N LEU A 191 -28.97 -15.14 25.64
CA LEU A 191 -30.24 -14.46 25.39
C LEU A 191 -31.31 -15.46 24.96
N LEU A 192 -32.56 -15.19 25.35
CA LEU A 192 -33.72 -15.89 24.79
C LEU A 192 -34.03 -15.35 23.39
N PRO A 193 -34.59 -16.18 22.48
CA PRO A 193 -35.03 -15.72 21.17
C PRO A 193 -36.01 -14.55 21.29
N GLY A 194 -35.78 -13.49 20.52
CA GLY A 194 -36.52 -12.26 20.68
C GLY A 194 -35.90 -11.06 19.96
N VAL A 195 -36.49 -9.90 20.19
CA VAL A 195 -36.02 -8.63 19.64
C VAL A 195 -35.33 -7.84 20.73
N TYR A 196 -34.12 -7.35 20.43
CA TYR A 196 -33.32 -6.51 21.29
C TYR A 196 -32.95 -5.21 20.56
N MET A 197 -32.59 -4.19 21.32
CA MET A 197 -32.13 -2.90 20.83
C MET A 197 -30.66 -2.71 21.21
N LEU A 198 -29.80 -2.64 20.20
CA LEU A 198 -28.40 -2.26 20.35
C LEU A 198 -28.30 -0.74 20.27
N GLN A 199 -27.74 -0.09 21.29
CA GLN A 199 -27.39 1.32 21.26
C GLN A 199 -25.90 1.43 20.96
N ILE A 200 -25.55 2.18 19.91
CA ILE A 200 -24.19 2.40 19.46
C ILE A 200 -23.85 3.85 19.77
N GLN A 201 -22.87 4.07 20.63
CA GLN A 201 -22.42 5.39 21.04
C GLN A 201 -21.15 5.79 20.29
N THR A 202 -21.16 7.02 19.77
CA THR A 202 -19.98 7.70 19.21
C THR A 202 -19.70 8.97 20.00
N ALA A 203 -18.62 9.67 19.65
CA ALA A 203 -18.33 10.98 20.23
C ALA A 203 -19.44 12.02 20.00
N THR A 204 -20.29 11.84 18.98
CA THR A 204 -21.26 12.86 18.53
C THR A 204 -22.72 12.47 18.66
N GLU A 205 -23.01 11.17 18.73
CA GLU A 205 -24.40 10.67 18.69
C GLU A 205 -24.53 9.27 19.30
N VAL A 206 -25.77 8.91 19.60
CA VAL A 206 -26.18 7.56 19.99
C VAL A 206 -27.22 7.07 18.99
N VAL A 207 -26.98 5.91 18.36
CA VAL A 207 -27.84 5.35 17.31
C VAL A 207 -28.36 3.98 17.73
N GLY A 208 -29.66 3.75 17.60
CA GLY A 208 -30.31 2.48 17.93
C GLY A 208 -30.45 1.54 16.72
N ARG A 209 -30.14 0.25 16.91
CA ARG A 209 -30.35 -0.82 15.94
C ARG A 209 -31.10 -2.00 16.53
N LYS A 210 -32.07 -2.49 15.77
CA LYS A 210 -32.84 -3.69 16.13
C LYS A 210 -32.02 -4.94 15.84
N ILE A 211 -31.89 -5.81 16.82
CA ILE A 211 -31.25 -7.13 16.70
C ILE A 211 -32.31 -8.20 16.88
N LEU A 212 -32.35 -9.19 15.99
CA LEU A 212 -33.18 -10.38 16.14
C LEU A 212 -32.32 -11.55 16.61
N VAL A 213 -32.62 -12.09 17.79
CA VAL A 213 -31.99 -13.29 18.35
C VAL A 213 -32.87 -14.51 18.04
N GLN A 214 -32.27 -15.59 17.53
CA GLN A 214 -32.95 -16.84 17.19
C GLN A 214 -32.35 -18.05 17.92
#